data_AF-A0A2U1CFB4-F1
#
_entry.id   AF-A0A2U1CFB4-F1
#
_cell.length_a   1.000
_cell.length_b   1.000
_cell.length_c   1.000
_cell.angle_alpha   90.00
_cell.angle_beta   90.00
_cell.angle_gamma   90.00
#
_symmetry.space_group_name_H-M   'P 1'
#
loop_
_entity.id
_entity.type
_entity.pdbx_description
1 polymer ?
#
loop_
_entity_poly.entity_id
_entity_poly.type
_entity_poly.pdbx_seq_one_letter_code
_entity_poly.pdbx_strand_id
1 'polypeptide(L)' 'MFGEKKKKEEPRFVQCYSGVAKDFGNVKILVDTETGVQYLITWSTEEASGCGVLVDQDGKPLINEAYRRKKEKE' A
#
# COMPACT_ATOMS: atom_id res chain seq x y z
N MET A 1 6.18 -23.62 31.21
CA MET A 1 6.76 -22.38 30.66
C MET A 1 5.83 -21.91 29.55
N PHE A 2 5.03 -20.88 29.78
CA PHE A 2 4.18 -20.30 28.74
C PHE A 2 5.05 -19.32 27.95
N GLY A 3 5.40 -19.70 26.72
CA GLY A 3 6.14 -18.83 25.82
C GLY A 3 5.36 -17.53 25.60
N GLU A 4 6.05 -16.41 25.73
CA GLU A 4 5.49 -15.10 25.41
C GLU A 4 4.88 -15.15 24.02
N LYS A 5 3.58 -14.86 23.91
CA LYS A 5 2.93 -14.70 22.60
C LYS A 5 3.63 -13.52 21.92
N LYS A 6 4.47 -13.80 20.92
CA LYS A 6 5.01 -12.77 20.03
C LYS A 6 3.84 -11.89 19.57
N LYS A 7 3.90 -10.58 19.84
CA LYS A 7 2.96 -9.62 19.24
C LYS A 7 2.99 -9.86 17.73
N LYS A 8 1.83 -10.14 17.14
CA LYS A 8 1.70 -10.26 15.70
C LYS A 8 2.05 -8.89 15.12
N GLU A 9 3.18 -8.80 14.45
CA GLU A 9 3.60 -7.55 13.79
C GLU A 9 2.60 -7.24 12.69
N GLU A 10 2.01 -6.03 12.73
CA GLU A 10 1.16 -5.54 11.66
C GLU A 10 2.01 -5.37 10.39
N PRO A 11 1.53 -5.82 9.21
CA PRO A 11 2.29 -5.72 7.98
C PRO A 11 2.56 -4.24 7.63
N ARG A 12 3.76 -3.96 7.10
CA ARG A 12 4.10 -2.60 6.66
C ARG A 12 3.26 -2.16 5.47
N PHE A 13 3.06 -3.03 4.49
CA PHE A 13 2.24 -2.75 3.31
C PHE A 13 0.92 -3.50 3.38
N VAL A 14 -0.18 -2.79 3.15
CA VAL A 14 -1.53 -3.35 3.13
C VAL A 14 -2.19 -3.11 1.78
N GLN A 15 -2.85 -4.12 1.23
CA GLN A 15 -3.63 -3.97 0.00
C GLN A 15 -5.00 -3.39 0.34
N CYS A 16 -5.32 -2.21 -0.18
CA CYS A 16 -6.62 -1.56 0.02
C CYS A 16 -7.54 -1.67 -1.21
N TYR A 17 -6.98 -2.00 -2.38
CA TYR A 17 -7.75 -2.21 -3.60
C TYR A 17 -7.12 -3.31 -4.47
N SER A 18 -7.98 -4.03 -5.20
CA SER A 18 -7.60 -4.96 -6.27
C SER A 18 -8.67 -4.91 -7.36
N GLY A 19 -8.24 -4.85 -8.61
CA GLY A 19 -9.14 -4.77 -9.75
C GLY A 19 -8.45 -5.03 -11.08
N VAL A 20 -9.13 -4.67 -12.15
CA VAL A 20 -8.62 -4.74 -13.53
C VAL A 20 -8.81 -3.38 -14.17
N ALA A 21 -7.73 -2.82 -14.72
CA ALA A 21 -7.78 -1.62 -15.53
C ALA A 21 -7.83 -2.04 -17.01
N LYS A 22 -8.78 -1.43 -17.75
CA LYS A 22 -8.90 -1.67 -19.20
C LYS A 22 -7.57 -1.35 -19.88
N ASP A 23 -7.12 -2.24 -20.76
CA ASP A 23 -5.87 -2.15 -21.52
C ASP A 23 -4.56 -2.26 -20.69
N PHE A 24 -4.62 -2.27 -19.35
CA PHE A 24 -3.45 -2.39 -18.46
C PHE A 24 -3.39 -3.70 -17.65
N GLY A 25 -4.48 -4.47 -17.63
CA GLY A 25 -4.55 -5.73 -16.90
C GLY A 25 -4.84 -5.54 -15.41
N ASN A 26 -4.21 -6.36 -14.56
CA ASN A 26 -4.51 -6.36 -13.13
C ASN A 26 -3.89 -5.16 -12.44
N VAL A 27 -4.64 -4.59 -11.49
CA VAL A 27 -4.18 -3.47 -10.68
C VAL A 27 -4.41 -3.71 -9.20
N LYS A 28 -3.50 -3.22 -8.36
CA LYS A 28 -3.63 -3.17 -6.90
C LYS A 28 -3.23 -1.80 -6.38
N ILE A 29 -3.83 -1.40 -5.27
CA ILE A 29 -3.32 -0.29 -4.47
C ILE A 29 -2.81 -0.85 -3.16
N LEU A 30 -1.53 -0.59 -2.88
CA LEU A 30 -0.89 -0.87 -1.61
C LEU A 30 -0.70 0.44 -0.84
N VAL A 31 -0.86 0.40 0.48
CA VAL A 31 -0.56 1.52 1.38
C VAL A 31 0.63 1.16 2.26
N ASP A 32 1.66 2.00 2.30
CA ASP A 32 2.70 1.93 3.34
C ASP A 32 2.11 2.45 4.65
N THR A 33 1.84 1.57 5.60
CA THR A 33 1.23 1.93 6.88
C THR A 33 2.11 2.83 7.73
N GLU A 34 3.42 2.96 7.49
CA GLU A 34 4.25 3.91 8.25
C GLU A 34 4.00 5.37 7.83
N THR A 35 3.73 5.60 6.55
CA THR A 35 3.64 6.94 5.95
C THR A 35 2.24 7.29 5.49
N GLY A 36 1.40 6.30 5.21
CA GLY A 36 0.11 6.39 4.54
C GLY A 36 0.22 6.53 3.01
N VAL A 37 1.44 6.53 2.43
CA VAL A 37 1.64 6.69 0.98
C VAL A 37 1.04 5.50 0.22
N GLN A 38 0.38 5.80 -0.90
CA GLN A 38 -0.30 4.81 -1.74
C GLN A 38 0.48 4.52 -3.03
N TYR A 39 0.51 3.26 -3.43
CA TYR A 39 1.23 2.77 -4.60
C TYR A 39 0.26 2.02 -5.52
N LEU A 40 0.20 2.41 -6.79
CA LEU A 40 -0.44 1.65 -7.86
C LEU A 40 0.54 0.60 -8.37
N ILE A 41 0.14 -0.66 -8.27
CA ILE A 41 0.85 -1.79 -8.84
C ILE A 41 0.04 -2.29 -10.03
N THR A 42 0.67 -2.40 -11.19
CA THR A 42 0.05 -2.95 -12.41
C THR A 42 0.84 -4.16 -12.87
N TRP A 43 0.16 -5.20 -13.33
CA TRP A 43 0.80 -6.32 -14.01
C TRP A 43 -0.19 -7.00 -14.96
N SER A 44 0.31 -7.44 -16.10
CA SER A 44 -0.40 -8.34 -17.00
C SER A 44 0.35 -9.67 -17.07
N THR A 45 -0.33 -10.71 -17.56
CA THR A 45 0.31 -12.02 -17.77
C THR A 45 1.24 -12.05 -18.97
N GLU A 46 1.18 -11.02 -19.82
CA GLU A 46 1.88 -10.95 -21.11
C GLU A 46 2.94 -9.84 -21.20
N GLU A 47 2.91 -8.85 -20.29
CA GLU A 47 3.77 -7.66 -20.33
C GLU A 47 4.40 -7.34 -18.95
N ALA A 48 5.20 -6.26 -18.93
CA ALA A 48 5.93 -5.79 -17.75
C ALA A 48 5.03 -5.33 -16.60
N SER A 49 5.51 -5.52 -15.38
CA SER A 49 4.89 -4.99 -14.15
C SER A 49 5.39 -3.57 -13.84
N GLY A 50 4.51 -2.72 -13.34
CA GLY A 50 4.81 -1.34 -12.95
C GLY A 50 4.46 -1.05 -11.49
N CYS A 51 5.16 -0.09 -10.89
CA CYS A 51 4.86 0.48 -9.58
C CYS A 51 4.98 2.00 -9.65
N GLY A 52 3.95 2.73 -9.22
CA GLY A 52 3.95 4.19 -9.17
C GLY A 52 3.28 4.72 -7.91
N VAL A 53 3.79 5.81 -7.36
CA VAL A 53 3.15 6.53 -6.25
C VAL A 53 1.91 7.24 -6.78
N LEU A 54 0.79 7.11 -6.09
CA LEU A 54 -0.40 7.91 -6.37
C LEU A 54 -0.19 9.31 -5.80
N VAL A 55 -0.38 10.33 -6.63
CA VAL A 55 -0.15 11.73 -6.29
C VAL A 55 -1.39 12.57 -6.50
N ASP A 56 -1.45 13.72 -5.82
CA ASP A 56 -2.45 14.76 -6.04
C ASP A 56 -2.11 15.63 -7.28
N GLN A 57 -2.89 16.68 -7.50
CA GLN A 57 -2.73 17.61 -8.63
C GLN A 57 -1.42 18.39 -8.59
N ASP A 58 -0.80 18.56 -7.41
CA ASP A 58 0.50 19.23 -7.24
C ASP A 58 1.68 18.24 -7.39
N GLY A 59 1.41 16.95 -7.58
CA GLY A 59 2.43 15.91 -7.59
C GLY A 59 2.87 15.46 -6.20
N LYS A 60 2.15 15.83 -5.12
CA LYS A 60 2.46 15.34 -3.76
C LYS A 60 1.84 13.97 -3.54
N PRO A 61 2.48 13.06 -2.80
CA PRO A 61 1.92 11.75 -2.51
C PRO A 61 0.56 11.81 -1.82
N LEU A 62 -0.40 11.02 -2.31
CA LEU A 62 -1.70 10.85 -1.65
C LEU A 62 -1.53 10.01 -0.38
N ILE A 63 -1.96 10.56 0.75
CA ILE A 63 -1.86 9.93 2.06
C ILE A 63 -3.20 9.34 2.46
N ASN A 64 -3.23 8.04 2.74
CA ASN A 64 -4.39 7.36 3.30
C ASN A 64 -4.28 7.29 4.83
N GLU A 65 -4.87 8.27 5.50
CA GLU A 65 -4.83 8.40 6.97
C GLU A 65 -5.51 7.24 7.72
N ALA A 66 -6.39 6.47 7.08
CA ALA A 66 -7.02 5.32 7.72
C ALA A 66 -6.03 4.16 7.98
N TYR A 67 -4.96 4.08 7.18
CA TYR A 67 -3.94 3.05 7.30
C TYR A 67 -2.60 3.58 7.83
N ARG A 68 -2.48 4.89 8.01
CA ARG A 68 -1.26 5.51 8.54
C ARG A 68 -1.14 5.28 10.04
N ARG A 69 -0.05 4.62 10.45
CA ARG A 69 0.35 4.44 11.84
C ARG A 69 0.54 5.81 12.47
N LYS A 70 -0.22 6.05 13.54
CA LYS A 70 0.00 7.22 14.39
C LYS A 70 1.30 6.99 15.14
N LYS A 71 2.28 7.87 14.96
CA LYS A 71 3.44 7.89 15.84
C LYS A 71 2.92 8.26 17.23
N GLU A 72 3.15 7.40 18.22
CA GLU A 72 3.01 7.81 19.61
C GLU A 72 3.94 9.01 19.80
N LYS A 73 3.42 10.11 20.37
CA LYS A 73 4.27 11.23 20.75
C LYS A 73 5.15 10.74 21.89
N GLU A 74 6.46 10.74 21.69
CA GLU A 74 7.45 10.58 22.76
C GLU A 74 7.28 11.67 23.83
#